data_AF-A0A5P8Z4S5-F1
#
_entry.id   AF-A0A5P8Z4S5-F1
#
_cell.length_a   1.000
_cell.length_b   1.000
_cell.length_c   1.000
_cell.angle_alpha   90.00
_cell.angle_beta   90.00
_cell.angle_gamma   90.00
#
_symmetry.space_group_name_H-M   'P 1'
#
loop_
_entity.id
_entity.type
_entity.pdbx_description
1 polymer ?
#
loop_
_entity_poly.entity_id
_entity_poly.type
_entity_poly.pdbx_seq_one_letter_code
_entity_poly.pdbx_strand_id
1 'polypeptide(L)' 'MEDYNDSFILIPAKTGGGALVRHSQIAGGRANGADGAIVYLACGPSVYTTATIPQLAILLDAQEADIRA' A
#
# COMPACT_ATOMS: atom_id res chain seq x y z
N MET A 1 19.51 8.11 13.51
CA MET A 1 18.98 9.08 12.53
C MET A 1 17.49 8.81 12.51
N GLU A 2 16.69 9.65 13.15
CA GLU A 2 15.23 9.48 13.12
C GLU A 2 14.76 9.72 11.69
N ASP A 3 14.10 8.73 11.12
CA ASP A 3 13.47 8.83 9.80
C ASP A 3 12.27 9.77 9.95
N TYR A 4 12.51 11.06 9.76
CA TYR A 4 11.53 12.14 9.89
C TYR A 4 10.38 12.08 8.88
N ASN A 5 10.27 10.99 8.10
CA ASN A 5 9.31 10.81 7.02
C ASN A 5 8.38 9.58 7.18
N ASP A 6 8.35 8.93 8.34
CA ASP A 6 7.37 7.88 8.64
C ASP A 6 5.98 8.45 8.93
N SER A 7 5.40 9.07 7.90
CA SER A 7 4.07 9.66 7.93
C SER A 7 2.98 8.57 7.87
N PHE A 8 1.80 8.91 8.39
CA PHE A 8 0.62 8.10 8.15
C PHE A 8 0.13 8.33 6.72
N ILE A 9 -0.21 7.24 6.04
CA ILE A 9 -0.92 7.26 4.76
C ILE A 9 -2.28 6.61 4.91
N LEU A 10 -3.26 7.10 4.16
CA LEU A 10 -4.59 6.50 4.11
C LEU A 10 -4.66 5.52 2.93
N ILE A 11 -4.80 4.23 3.24
CA ILE A 11 -5.13 3.20 2.25
C ILE A 11 -6.66 3.17 2.08
N PRO A 12 -7.20 3.58 0.92
CA PRO A 12 -8.63 3.86 0.77
C PRO A 12 -9.48 2.58 0.70
N ALA A 13 -10.74 2.66 1.15
CA ALA A 13 -11.75 1.61 1.00
C ALA A 13 -12.93 2.09 0.14
N LYS A 14 -13.73 1.14 -0.39
CA LYS A 14 -14.81 1.40 -1.36
C LYS A 14 -15.84 2.43 -0.89
N THR A 15 -16.17 2.41 0.40
CA THR A 15 -17.35 3.09 0.96
C THR A 15 -17.04 4.44 1.61
N GLY A 16 -15.90 5.06 1.29
CA GLY A 16 -15.48 6.32 1.92
C GLY A 16 -14.89 6.05 3.30
N GLY A 17 -13.58 5.84 3.35
CA GLY A 17 -12.82 5.47 4.54
C GLY A 17 -11.52 4.81 4.13
N GLY A 18 -10.88 4.12 5.07
CA GLY A 18 -9.63 3.40 4.80
C GLY A 18 -8.88 2.99 6.06
N ALA A 19 -7.72 2.39 5.87
CA ALA A 19 -6.78 2.13 6.96
C ALA A 19 -5.71 3.23 6.95
N LEU A 20 -5.56 3.93 8.08
CA LEU A 20 -4.39 4.78 8.31
C LEU A 20 -3.24 3.87 8.77
N VAL A 21 -2.18 3.83 7.99
CA VAL A 21 -1.01 3.01 8.27
C VAL A 21 0.24 3.87 8.22
N ARG A 22 1.25 3.49 9.01
CA ARG A 22 2.57 4.09 8.91
C ARG A 22 3.24 3.65 7.61
N HIS A 23 3.80 4.59 6.86
CA HIS A 23 4.45 4.28 5.59
C HIS A 23 5.55 3.21 5.75
N SER A 24 6.37 3.32 6.81
CA SER A 24 7.43 2.36 7.13
C SER A 24 6.92 0.95 7.48
N GLN A 25 5.64 0.80 7.80
CA GLN A 25 5.05 -0.49 8.15
C GLN A 25 4.53 -1.23 6.92
N ILE A 26 4.59 -0.67 5.72
CA ILE A 26 4.15 -1.37 4.51
C ILE A 26 5.27 -2.27 4.01
N ALA A 27 5.00 -3.58 3.97
CA ALA A 27 5.92 -4.58 3.46
C ALA A 27 5.72 -4.88 1.96
N GLY A 28 4.58 -4.47 1.40
CA GLY A 28 4.27 -4.63 -0.02
C GLY A 28 2.77 -4.76 -0.28
N GLY A 29 2.40 -5.19 -1.48
CA GLY A 29 1.01 -5.46 -1.82
C GLY A 29 0.88 -6.32 -3.07
N ARG A 30 -0.30 -6.90 -3.26
CA ARG A 30 -0.66 -7.66 -4.47
C ARG A 30 -2.09 -7.38 -4.91
N ALA A 31 -2.38 -7.63 -6.18
CA ALA A 31 -3.73 -7.52 -6.72
C ALA A 31 -4.70 -8.47 -5.99
N ASN A 32 -5.96 -8.03 -5.81
CA ASN A 32 -7.02 -8.80 -5.17
C ASN A 32 -8.14 -9.14 -6.16
N GLY A 33 -7.84 -10.01 -7.14
CA GLY A 33 -8.79 -10.32 -8.20
C GLY A 33 -9.08 -9.09 -9.08
N ALA A 34 -10.34 -8.94 -9.50
CA ALA A 34 -10.74 -7.85 -10.39
C ALA A 34 -10.82 -6.48 -9.69
N ASP A 35 -11.05 -6.47 -8.37
CA ASP A 35 -11.35 -5.25 -7.61
C ASP A 35 -10.31 -5.03 -6.49
N GLY A 36 -9.37 -4.11 -6.75
CA GLY A 36 -8.47 -3.59 -5.74
C GLY A 36 -7.25 -4.46 -5.43
N ALA A 37 -6.78 -4.39 -4.18
CA ALA A 37 -5.52 -4.99 -3.75
C ALA A 37 -5.53 -5.39 -2.27
N ILE A 38 -4.54 -6.20 -1.90
CA ILE A 38 -4.19 -6.52 -0.52
C ILE A 38 -2.84 -5.84 -0.24
N VAL A 39 -2.78 -5.01 0.81
CA VAL A 39 -1.55 -4.41 1.32
C VAL A 39 -1.07 -5.21 2.52
N TYR A 40 0.22 -5.59 2.51
CA TYR A 40 0.88 -6.29 3.60
C TYR A 40 1.56 -5.30 4.52
N LEU A 41 1.32 -5.47 5.81
CA LEU A 41 2.04 -4.75 6.84
C LEU A 41 3.19 -5.62 7.37
N ALA A 42 4.29 -4.99 7.75
CA ALA A 42 5.46 -5.64 8.34
C ALA A 42 5.10 -6.37 9.64
N CYS A 43 4.12 -5.84 10.38
CA CYS A 43 3.51 -6.47 11.53
C CYS A 43 2.00 -6.19 11.54
N GLY A 44 1.19 -7.22 11.82
CA GLY A 44 -0.26 -7.09 11.96
C GLY A 44 -1.06 -7.64 10.77
N PRO A 45 -2.36 -7.27 10.67
CA PRO A 45 -3.26 -7.82 9.66
C PRO A 45 -2.97 -7.25 8.27
N SER A 46 -3.30 -8.04 7.24
CA SER A 46 -3.34 -7.52 5.87
C SER A 46 -4.51 -6.55 5.69
N VAL A 47 -4.30 -5.48 4.93
CA VAL A 47 -5.31 -4.46 4.64
C VAL A 47 -5.88 -4.71 3.25
N TYR A 48 -7.20 -4.89 3.17
CA TYR A 48 -7.92 -4.99 1.91
C TYR A 48 -8.34 -3.58 1.46
N THR A 49 -8.06 -3.25 0.20
CA THR A 49 -8.32 -1.93 -0.38
C THR A 49 -8.96 -2.04 -1.74
N THR A 50 -9.70 -1.00 -2.12
CA THR A 50 -10.19 -0.83 -3.48
C THR A 50 -9.20 -0.16 -4.42
N ALA A 51 -8.08 0.34 -3.91
CA ALA A 51 -7.01 0.82 -4.77
C ALA A 51 -6.39 -0.35 -5.53
N THR A 52 -6.22 -0.19 -6.83
CA THR A 52 -5.48 -1.13 -7.69
C THR A 52 -3.99 -1.03 -7.43
N ILE A 53 -3.21 -2.04 -7.83
CA ILE A 53 -1.74 -2.01 -7.67
C ILE A 53 -1.09 -0.79 -8.34
N PRO A 54 -1.46 -0.39 -9.58
CA PRO A 54 -0.93 0.85 -10.17
C PRO A 54 -1.25 2.10 -9.36
N GLN A 55 -2.46 2.21 -8.79
CA GLN A 55 -2.83 3.34 -7.93
C GLN A 55 -2.05 3.34 -6.62
N LEU A 56 -1.82 2.16 -6.03
CA LEU A 56 -0.98 2.01 -4.84
C LEU A 56 0.48 2.36 -5.13
N ALA A 57 1.01 2.00 -6.31
CA ALA A 57 2.37 2.36 -6.69
C ALA A 57 2.54 3.88 -6.75
N ILE A 58 1.58 4.61 -7.34
CA ILE A 58 1.59 6.08 -7.35
C ILE A 58 1.46 6.64 -5.92
N LEU A 59 0.56 6.09 -5.10
CA LEU A 59 0.35 6.54 -3.72
C LEU A 59 1.60 6.37 -2.85
N LEU A 60 2.35 5.29 -3.08
CA LEU A 60 3.55 4.92 -2.33
C LEU A 60 4.85 5.44 -2.96
N ASP A 61 4.76 6.21 -4.05
CA ASP A 61 5.91 6.62 -4.86
C ASP A 61 6.83 5.44 -5.22
N ALA A 62 6.22 4.28 -5.48
CA ALA A 62 6.94 3.06 -5.78
C ALA A 62 7.33 3.00 -7.25
N GLN A 63 8.56 2.56 -7.51
CA GLN A 63 9.08 2.38 -8.87
C GLN A 63 8.81 0.97 -9.38
N GLU A 64 8.45 0.86 -10.65
CA GLU A 64 8.41 -0.42 -11.34
C GLU A 64 9.84 -0.99 -11.41
N ALA A 65 10.01 -2.22 -10.92
CA ALA A 65 11.30 -2.89 -11.03
C ALA A 65 11.52 -3.29 -12.49
N ASP A 66 12.63 -2.85 -13.09
CA ASP A 66 13.07 -3.32 -14.41
C ASP A 66 13.57 -4.78 -14.28
N ILE A 67 12.67 -5.74 -14.50
CA ILE A 67 13.01 -7.16 -14.49
C ILE A 67 13.57 -7.51 -15.87
N ARG A 68 14.90 -7.49 -16.00
CA ARG A 68 15.57 -8.07 -17.16
C ARG A 68 15.34 -9.57 -17.16
N ALA A 69 14.64 -10.06 -18.18
CA ALA A 69 14.40 -11.48 -18.44
C ALA A 69 15.69 -12.21 -18.85
#